data_AF-A0A653DIX0-F1
#
_entry.id   AF-A0A653DIX0-F1
#
_cell.length_a   1.000
_cell.length_b   1.000
_cell.length_c   1.000
_cell.angle_alpha   90.00
_cell.angle_beta   90.00
_cell.angle_gamma   90.00
#
_symmetry.space_group_name_H-M   'P 1'
#
loop_
_entity.id
_entity.type
_entity.pdbx_description
1 polymer ?
#
loop_
_entity_poly.entity_id
_entity_poly.type
_entity_poly.pdbx_seq_one_letter_code
_entity_poly.pdbx_strand_id
1 'polypeptide(L)'
;MVFLRILLFISGFSSLCQGQGYIFPSVRLEAFKPSGFRASIKADPGIELFAFHGNKNKEIMLNDPGEFSAELRHAENGRFAYDDPELSFVVGDVIYYWAFVQHQRMGHKKIFEKWTVNG
;
A
#
# COMPACT_ATOMS: atom_id res chain seq x y z
N MET A 1 35.89 55.01 16.27
CA MET A 1 34.47 54.84 16.67
C MET A 1 33.64 54.85 15.40
N VAL A 2 33.61 53.74 14.65
CA VAL A 2 32.59 52.67 14.69
C VAL A 2 31.17 53.22 14.67
N PHE A 3 30.52 53.22 13.51
CA PHE A 3 29.12 52.78 13.40
C PHE A 3 28.97 51.97 12.11
N LEU A 4 28.89 50.67 12.34
CA LEU A 4 28.80 49.57 11.40
C LEU A 4 27.39 49.56 10.78
N ARG A 5 27.29 49.77 9.47
CA ARG A 5 26.03 49.64 8.72
C ARG A 5 25.76 48.15 8.49
N ILE A 6 24.85 47.56 9.26
CA ILE A 6 24.29 46.23 8.99
C ILE A 6 22.82 46.42 8.64
N LEU A 7 22.52 46.47 7.35
CA LEU A 7 21.18 46.24 6.80
C LEU A 7 21.05 44.72 6.62
N LEU A 8 20.47 44.04 7.61
CA LEU A 8 20.05 42.65 7.47
C LEU A 8 18.78 42.62 6.60
N PHE A 9 18.96 42.50 5.29
CA PHE A 9 17.90 42.00 4.40
C PHE A 9 17.69 40.52 4.75
N ILE A 10 16.74 40.23 5.64
CA ILE A 10 16.23 38.86 5.82
C ILE A 10 15.28 38.60 4.64
N SER A 11 15.85 38.42 3.45
CA SER A 11 15.10 37.99 2.28
C SER A 11 14.85 36.48 2.38
N GLY A 12 13.59 36.16 2.61
CA GLY A 12 12.89 34.90 2.35
C GLY A 12 13.71 33.69 1.92
N PHE A 13 13.68 32.67 2.78
CA PHE A 13 13.62 31.29 2.32
C PHE A 13 12.66 30.52 3.22
N SER A 14 11.38 30.90 3.19
CA SER A 14 10.31 29.97 3.55
C SER A 14 10.24 28.92 2.44
N SER A 15 11.18 27.95 2.47
CA SER A 15 10.99 26.67 1.82
C SER A 15 9.75 26.06 2.44
N LEU A 16 8.60 26.34 1.84
CA LEU A 16 7.45 25.47 1.88
C LEU A 16 7.92 24.16 1.24
N CYS A 17 8.55 23.31 2.06
CA CYS A 17 8.62 21.90 1.76
C CYS A 17 7.16 21.43 1.77
N GLN A 18 6.51 21.52 0.61
CA GLN A 18 5.29 20.77 0.37
C GLN A 18 5.73 19.31 0.36
N GLY A 19 5.77 18.70 1.54
CA GLY A 19 5.89 17.25 1.66
C GLY A 19 4.70 16.66 0.93
N GLN A 20 4.91 16.19 -0.30
CA GLN A 20 3.92 15.33 -0.92
C GLN A 20 3.87 14.08 -0.07
N GLY A 21 2.77 13.93 0.66
CA GLY A 21 2.52 12.75 1.47
C GLY A 21 2.60 11.50 0.59
N TYR A 22 3.10 10.41 1.15
CA TYR A 22 3.21 9.14 0.44
C TYR A 22 1.86 8.72 -0.15
N ILE A 23 1.86 8.39 -1.43
CA ILE A 23 0.67 7.92 -2.14
C ILE A 23 0.67 6.39 -2.10
N PHE A 24 -0.28 5.82 -1.36
CA PHE A 24 -0.43 4.36 -1.26
C PHE A 24 -0.67 3.74 -2.66
N PRO A 25 0.21 2.84 -3.16
CA PRO A 25 0.08 2.24 -4.47
C PRO A 25 -1.24 1.48 -4.65
N SER A 26 -1.79 1.48 -5.87
CA SER A 26 -2.98 0.68 -6.13
C SER A 26 -2.71 -0.82 -5.90
N VAL A 27 -3.59 -1.46 -5.12
CA VAL A 27 -3.57 -2.92 -4.92
C VAL A 27 -4.28 -3.55 -6.11
N ARG A 28 -3.55 -4.38 -6.85
CA ARG A 28 -4.07 -5.15 -7.97
C ARG A 28 -4.40 -6.55 -7.49
N LEU A 29 -5.68 -6.92 -7.57
CA LEU A 29 -6.17 -8.27 -7.31
C LEU A 29 -6.45 -8.98 -8.64
N GLU A 30 -6.04 -10.24 -8.73
CA GLU A 30 -6.23 -11.11 -9.88
C GLU A 30 -6.70 -12.48 -9.38
N ALA A 31 -7.76 -13.01 -9.98
CA ALA A 31 -8.20 -14.38 -9.78
C ALA A 31 -7.97 -15.16 -11.08
N PHE A 32 -7.33 -16.31 -10.98
CA PHE A 32 -6.95 -17.15 -12.11
C PHE A 32 -7.88 -18.37 -12.21
N LYS A 33 -7.91 -18.98 -13.40
CA LYS A 33 -8.67 -20.22 -13.66
C LYS A 33 -7.70 -21.37 -13.94
N PRO A 34 -7.96 -22.58 -13.41
CA PRO A 34 -9.11 -22.97 -12.56
C PRO A 34 -9.00 -22.52 -11.09
N SER A 35 -7.79 -22.19 -10.64
CA SER A 35 -7.48 -21.65 -9.33
C SER A 35 -6.32 -20.68 -9.44
N GLY A 36 -6.06 -19.97 -8.34
CA GLY A 36 -4.98 -19.02 -8.20
C GLY A 36 -5.51 -17.65 -7.83
N PHE A 37 -4.79 -17.00 -6.93
CA PHE A 37 -5.03 -15.62 -6.51
C PHE A 37 -3.73 -14.87 -6.43
N ARG A 38 -3.77 -13.60 -6.85
CA ARG A 38 -2.66 -12.65 -6.66
C ARG A 38 -3.17 -11.33 -6.13
N ALA A 39 -2.60 -10.88 -5.02
CA ALA A 39 -2.68 -9.49 -4.57
C ALA A 39 -1.31 -8.83 -4.70
N SER A 40 -1.20 -7.70 -5.39
CA SER A 40 0.09 -7.07 -5.62
C SER A 40 0.07 -5.55 -5.68
N ILE A 41 1.19 -4.94 -5.31
CA ILE A 41 1.45 -3.51 -5.51
C ILE A 41 2.73 -3.31 -6.32
N LYS A 42 2.86 -2.14 -6.99
CA LYS A 42 4.14 -1.76 -7.59
C LYS A 42 5.17 -1.55 -6.47
N ALA A 43 6.39 -2.06 -6.68
CA ALA A 43 7.49 -1.76 -5.79
C ALA A 43 7.89 -0.28 -5.90
N ASP A 44 8.32 0.27 -4.79
CA ASP A 44 8.93 1.59 -4.67
C ASP A 44 10.15 1.44 -3.73
N PRO A 45 11.29 2.09 -4.01
CA PRO A 45 12.52 1.92 -3.21
C PRO A 45 12.36 2.20 -1.71
N GLY A 46 11.36 2.98 -1.31
CA GLY A 46 11.08 3.25 0.10
C GLY A 46 10.18 2.22 0.77
N ILE A 47 9.58 1.27 0.05
CA ILE A 47 8.71 0.23 0.63
C ILE A 47 9.55 -0.85 1.31
N GLU A 48 9.34 -1.01 2.60
CA GLU A 48 10.01 -1.98 3.47
C GLU A 48 9.12 -3.19 3.80
N LEU A 49 7.80 -3.01 3.73
CA LEU A 49 6.80 -4.04 4.00
C LEU A 49 5.53 -3.77 3.19
N PHE A 50 4.96 -4.83 2.62
CA PHE A 50 3.58 -4.86 2.16
C PHE A 50 2.84 -5.98 2.88
N ALA A 51 1.71 -5.68 3.52
CA ALA A 51 0.82 -6.69 4.07
C ALA A 51 -0.55 -6.63 3.39
N PHE A 52 -1.13 -7.80 3.15
CA PHE A 52 -2.46 -7.96 2.58
C PHE A 52 -3.24 -8.97 3.42
N HIS A 53 -4.46 -8.63 3.79
CA HIS A 53 -5.37 -9.50 4.54
C HIS A 53 -6.76 -9.42 3.92
N GLY A 54 -7.35 -10.58 3.60
CA GLY A 54 -8.63 -10.66 2.90
C GLY A 54 -9.56 -11.73 3.44
N ASN A 55 -10.86 -11.48 3.28
CA ASN A 55 -11.95 -12.41 3.51
C ASN A 55 -12.76 -12.57 2.22
N LYS A 56 -13.24 -13.79 1.93
CA LYS A 56 -14.15 -14.04 0.81
C LYS A 56 -15.60 -13.92 1.26
N ASN A 57 -16.39 -13.10 0.57
CA ASN A 57 -17.83 -12.90 0.78
C ASN A 57 -18.22 -12.55 2.22
N LYS A 58 -17.27 -12.02 3.00
CA LYS A 58 -17.42 -11.67 4.40
C LYS A 58 -16.64 -10.39 4.65
N GLU A 59 -17.24 -9.43 5.33
CA GLU A 59 -16.56 -8.19 5.69
C GLU A 59 -15.31 -8.45 6.54
N ILE A 60 -14.34 -7.56 6.44
CA ILE A 60 -13.11 -7.61 7.22
C ILE A 60 -13.00 -6.37 8.08
N MET A 61 -12.68 -6.56 9.36
CA MET A 61 -12.48 -5.46 10.30
C MET A 61 -11.04 -4.96 10.27
N LEU A 62 -10.81 -3.77 10.84
CA LEU A 62 -9.46 -3.24 11.00
C LEU A 62 -8.58 -4.21 11.81
N ASN A 63 -7.41 -4.56 11.26
CA ASN A 63 -6.43 -5.49 11.86
C ASN A 63 -6.94 -6.93 12.04
N ASP A 64 -8.07 -7.30 11.44
CA ASP A 64 -8.50 -8.69 11.37
C ASP A 64 -7.45 -9.50 10.56
N PRO A 65 -6.99 -10.66 11.05
CA PRO A 65 -6.00 -11.48 10.32
C PRO A 65 -6.48 -11.93 8.94
N GLY A 66 -7.79 -11.93 8.66
CA GLY A 66 -8.37 -12.41 7.41
C GLY A 66 -8.32 -13.93 7.27
N GLU A 67 -9.12 -14.45 6.34
CA GLU A 67 -9.10 -15.86 5.92
C GLU A 67 -7.83 -16.22 5.15
N PHE A 68 -7.27 -15.25 4.43
CA PHE A 68 -6.01 -15.36 3.72
C PHE A 68 -5.21 -14.07 3.87
N SER A 69 -3.91 -14.22 4.09
CA SER A 69 -3.03 -13.08 4.32
C SER A 69 -1.56 -13.38 4.03
N ALA A 70 -0.80 -12.32 3.78
CA ALA A 70 0.64 -12.39 3.65
C ALA A 70 1.31 -11.07 4.05
N GLU A 71 2.52 -11.18 4.57
CA GLU A 71 3.45 -10.07 4.81
C GLU A 71 4.71 -10.27 3.96
N LEU A 72 5.00 -9.30 3.10
CA LEU A 72 6.07 -9.37 2.11
C LEU A 72 7.09 -8.26 2.38
N ARG A 73 8.34 -8.63 2.61
CA ARG A 73 9.48 -7.72 2.86
C ARG A 73 10.36 -7.49 1.64
N HIS A 74 10.15 -8.28 0.59
CA HIS A 74 10.92 -8.22 -0.63
C HIS A 74 9.99 -8.17 -1.84
N ALA A 75 10.37 -7.34 -2.81
CA ALA A 75 9.71 -7.30 -4.11
C ALA A 75 10.46 -8.19 -5.10
N GLU A 76 9.71 -8.83 -5.98
CA GLU A 76 10.22 -9.61 -7.10
C GLU A 76 9.69 -9.00 -8.40
N ASN A 77 10.54 -8.88 -9.41
CA ASN A 77 10.17 -8.35 -10.72
C ASN A 77 9.41 -6.99 -10.64
N GLY A 78 9.84 -6.12 -9.72
CA GLY A 78 9.28 -4.79 -9.54
C GLY A 78 7.92 -4.75 -8.80
N ARG A 79 7.53 -5.83 -8.12
CA ARG A 79 6.27 -5.89 -7.37
C ARG A 79 6.43 -6.62 -6.04
N PHE A 80 5.67 -6.18 -5.04
CA PHE A 80 5.31 -7.06 -3.93
C PHE A 80 4.07 -7.84 -4.36
N ALA A 81 4.13 -9.16 -4.37
CA ALA A 81 3.05 -10.01 -4.82
C ALA A 81 2.82 -11.17 -3.84
N TYR A 82 1.62 -11.22 -3.27
CA TYR A 82 1.13 -12.39 -2.55
C TYR A 82 0.47 -13.28 -3.60
N ASP A 83 1.04 -14.46 -3.78
CA ASP A 83 0.58 -15.48 -4.71
C ASP A 83 0.10 -16.70 -3.95
N ASP A 84 -1.13 -17.13 -4.23
CA ASP A 84 -1.72 -18.33 -3.66
C ASP A 84 -2.34 -19.17 -4.78
N PRO A 85 -1.72 -20.29 -5.17
CA PRO A 85 -2.21 -21.13 -6.27
C PRO A 85 -3.46 -21.96 -5.89
N GLU A 86 -3.76 -22.11 -4.61
CA GLU A 86 -4.84 -22.97 -4.10
C GLU A 86 -6.15 -22.20 -3.92
N LEU A 87 -6.07 -20.89 -3.63
CA LEU A 87 -7.25 -20.05 -3.55
C LEU A 87 -8.00 -20.03 -4.89
N SER A 88 -9.29 -20.34 -4.84
CA SER A 88 -10.18 -20.32 -6.00
C SER A 88 -11.39 -19.44 -5.72
N PHE A 89 -11.71 -18.63 -6.73
CA PHE A 89 -12.82 -17.69 -6.71
C PHE A 89 -13.67 -17.87 -7.95
N VAL A 90 -14.99 -17.68 -7.80
CA VAL A 90 -15.93 -17.66 -8.91
C VAL A 90 -16.36 -16.23 -9.22
N VAL A 91 -16.82 -15.99 -10.45
CA VAL A 91 -17.36 -14.68 -10.85
C VAL A 91 -18.49 -14.28 -9.90
N GLY A 92 -18.42 -13.06 -9.39
CA GLY A 92 -19.35 -12.53 -8.41
C GLY A 92 -18.90 -12.67 -6.95
N ASP A 93 -17.88 -13.48 -6.65
CA ASP A 93 -17.26 -13.46 -5.32
C ASP A 93 -16.69 -12.06 -5.02
N VAL A 94 -16.80 -11.64 -3.77
CA VAL A 94 -16.31 -10.36 -3.27
C VAL A 94 -15.21 -10.61 -2.26
N ILE A 95 -14.05 -10.03 -2.49
CA ILE A 95 -12.95 -9.99 -1.54
C ILE A 95 -13.02 -8.69 -0.76
N TYR A 96 -13.24 -8.78 0.55
CA TYR A 96 -13.11 -7.66 1.48
C TYR A 96 -11.73 -7.70 2.08
N TYR A 97 -10.97 -6.61 1.99
CA TYR A 97 -9.56 -6.61 2.39
C TYR A 97 -9.13 -5.32 3.06
N TRP A 98 -8.02 -5.42 3.77
CA TRP A 98 -7.19 -4.27 4.11
C TRP A 98 -5.74 -4.55 3.68
N ALA A 99 -5.03 -3.47 3.37
CA ALA A 99 -3.65 -3.52 2.93
C ALA A 99 -2.82 -2.52 3.72
N PHE A 100 -1.58 -2.88 4.04
CA PHE A 100 -0.61 -2.05 4.74
C PHE A 100 0.66 -1.93 3.91
N VAL A 101 1.23 -0.72 3.90
CA VAL A 101 2.57 -0.48 3.37
C VAL A 101 3.38 0.27 4.40
N GLN A 102 4.56 -0.25 4.74
CA GLN A 102 5.59 0.52 5.42
C GLN A 102 6.46 1.17 4.35
N HIS A 103 6.41 2.51 4.26
CA HIS A 103 7.27 3.30 3.40
C HIS A 103 8.15 4.20 4.26
N GLN A 104 9.47 4.09 4.13
CA GLN A 104 10.43 4.88 4.91
C GLN A 104 10.10 4.90 6.41
N ARG A 105 9.86 3.71 6.99
CA ARG A 105 9.44 3.49 8.39
C ARG A 105 8.06 4.01 8.78
N MET A 106 7.34 4.67 7.88
CA MET A 106 5.98 5.17 8.11
C MET A 106 4.95 4.16 7.60
N GLY A 107 3.96 3.87 8.44
CA GLY A 107 2.89 2.93 8.12
C GLY A 107 1.70 3.60 7.44
N HIS A 108 1.24 3.04 6.33
CA HIS A 108 0.09 3.49 5.58
C HIS A 108 -0.90 2.34 5.40
N LYS A 109 -2.20 2.59 5.55
CA LYS A 109 -3.24 1.57 5.42
C LYS A 109 -4.32 1.97 4.41
N LYS A 110 -4.82 0.98 3.68
CA LYS A 110 -6.13 0.99 3.03
C LYS A 110 -7.02 -0.02 3.74
N ILE A 111 -8.23 0.39 4.10
CA ILE A 111 -9.14 -0.36 4.97
C ILE A 111 -10.53 -0.36 4.38
N PHE A 112 -11.33 -1.38 4.71
CA PHE A 112 -12.69 -1.56 4.19
C PHE A 112 -12.75 -1.58 2.66
N GLU A 113 -11.64 -2.00 2.02
CA GLU A 113 -11.58 -2.14 0.59
C GLU A 113 -12.36 -3.38 0.17
N LYS A 114 -12.91 -3.34 -1.04
CA LYS A 114 -13.58 -4.48 -1.64
C LYS A 114 -13.23 -4.61 -3.10
N TRP A 115 -13.18 -5.85 -3.56
CA TRP A 115 -12.96 -6.18 -4.96
C TRP A 115 -13.88 -7.32 -5.38
N THR A 116 -14.64 -7.13 -6.45
CA THR A 116 -15.50 -8.17 -7.01
C THR A 116 -14.78 -8.88 -8.14
N VAL A 117 -14.79 -10.20 -8.11
CA VAL A 117 -14.24 -11.06 -9.16
C VAL A 117 -15.07 -10.88 -10.41
N ASN A 118 -14.48 -10.24 -11.41
CA ASN A 118 -15.06 -10.10 -12.74
C ASN A 118 -14.45 -11.16 -13.66
N GLY A 119 -15.24 -11.63 -14.63
CA GLY A 119 -14.90 -12.74 -15.53
C GLY A 119 -13.86 -12.42 -16.60
#